data_AF-A0A2D9A2D2-F1
#
_entry.id   AF-A0A2D9A2D2-F1
#
_cell.length_a   1.000
_cell.length_b   1.000
_cell.length_c   1.000
_cell.angle_alpha   90.00
_cell.angle_beta   90.00
_cell.angle_gamma   90.00
#
_symmetry.space_group_name_H-M   'P 1'
#
loop_
_entity.id
_entity.type
_entity.pdbx_description
1 polymer ?
#
loop_
_entity_poly.entity_id
_entity_poly.type
_entity_poly.pdbx_seq_one_letter_code
_entity_poly.pdbx_strand_id
1 'polypeptide(L)'
;MSVLSQYIERPVEDGGAGIATVQISLIWPVTEKIRPPRALWVPFPFGRPLGPPNRPDVQLDVLRQTLGLVNQLTAPALVDYADDVEDDFTLEEVWSCPVTFPDIEPKNELESLNAQMRTEAQLLMPWFDEGLRARGRTTFGTSGRDANSIPEMLGILAEFALDARMTVPEGYAHPMPQLLRYIAADVRAFYTEAAISKPGAGFPSPEELEEWFFLHTVAGDVFYQVRDRLVSVDMLVLIAHGLDDDEVDSRLVLISGTTAGMALDIVRDRGPNRELLKVSASGSTGFPTGRFSRTIVPTTMQDRRRERTISTSAR
;
A
#
# COMPACT_ATOMS: atom_id res chain seq x y z
N MET A 1 5.99 -10.89 -15.55
CA MET A 1 6.15 -11.94 -16.58
C MET A 1 6.45 -11.40 -17.98
N SER A 2 6.45 -10.08 -18.21
CA SER A 2 6.52 -9.44 -19.55
C SER A 2 7.84 -9.59 -20.33
N VAL A 3 8.92 -10.02 -19.68
CA VAL A 3 10.23 -10.16 -20.35
C VAL A 3 10.37 -11.51 -21.05
N LEU A 4 9.70 -12.56 -20.53
CA LEU A 4 9.79 -13.91 -21.10
C LEU A 4 9.08 -14.04 -22.44
N SER A 5 8.01 -13.27 -22.65
CA SER A 5 7.23 -13.27 -23.89
C SER A 5 8.08 -12.97 -25.12
N GLN A 6 9.05 -12.05 -25.01
CA GLN A 6 9.98 -11.71 -26.09
C GLN A 6 10.86 -12.89 -26.54
N TYR A 7 11.25 -13.77 -25.61
CA TYR A 7 12.08 -14.92 -25.93
C TYR A 7 11.25 -16.06 -26.52
N ILE A 8 10.06 -16.28 -25.98
CA ILE A 8 9.14 -17.33 -26.43
C ILE A 8 8.68 -17.09 -27.88
N GLU A 9 8.45 -15.84 -28.24
CA GLU A 9 7.91 -15.50 -29.55
C GLU A 9 8.91 -15.60 -30.70
N ARG A 10 10.21 -15.51 -30.40
CA ARG A 10 11.24 -15.63 -31.43
C ARG A 10 11.09 -16.96 -32.18
N PRO A 11 11.42 -16.99 -33.48
CA PRO A 11 11.50 -18.23 -34.22
C PRO A 11 12.42 -19.24 -33.53
N VAL A 12 12.19 -20.53 -33.78
CA VAL A 12 12.99 -21.61 -33.17
C VAL A 12 14.45 -21.51 -33.61
N GLU A 13 14.68 -21.10 -34.87
CA GLU A 13 15.99 -20.81 -35.43
C GLU A 13 16.74 -19.68 -34.72
N ASP A 14 16.03 -18.75 -34.09
CA ASP A 14 16.59 -17.63 -33.31
C ASP A 14 16.61 -17.93 -31.79
N GLY A 15 16.39 -19.20 -31.41
CA GLY A 15 16.42 -19.67 -30.03
C GLY A 15 15.14 -19.39 -29.23
N GLY A 16 14.02 -19.11 -29.90
CA GLY A 16 12.70 -19.03 -29.27
C GLY A 16 11.83 -20.26 -29.48
N ALA A 17 10.51 -20.12 -29.33
CA ALA A 17 9.54 -21.19 -29.49
C ALA A 17 8.55 -20.95 -30.66
N GLY A 18 8.61 -19.78 -31.32
CA GLY A 18 7.69 -19.40 -32.39
C GLY A 18 6.24 -19.26 -31.94
N ILE A 19 6.00 -19.03 -30.65
CA ILE A 19 4.64 -18.95 -30.08
C ILE A 19 4.25 -17.48 -29.94
N ALA A 20 3.18 -17.07 -30.61
CA ALA A 20 2.66 -15.71 -30.48
C ALA A 20 2.24 -15.43 -29.03
N THR A 21 2.72 -14.32 -28.49
CA THR A 21 2.40 -13.89 -27.13
C THR A 21 1.63 -12.57 -27.11
N VAL A 22 0.76 -12.43 -26.10
CA VAL A 22 0.02 -11.22 -25.78
C VAL A 22 -0.03 -11.05 -24.26
N GLN A 23 -0.19 -9.82 -23.80
CA GLN A 23 -0.23 -9.47 -22.39
C GLN A 23 -1.30 -8.41 -22.12
N ILE A 24 -1.95 -8.50 -20.96
CA ILE A 24 -2.71 -7.39 -20.39
C ILE A 24 -1.79 -6.53 -19.52
N SER A 25 -1.80 -5.22 -19.73
CA SER A 25 -0.99 -4.25 -19.03
C SER A 25 -1.83 -3.33 -18.15
N LEU A 26 -1.42 -3.20 -16.89
CA LEU A 26 -1.98 -2.26 -15.91
C LEU A 26 -1.09 -1.02 -15.71
N ILE A 27 0.15 -1.04 -16.23
CA ILE A 27 1.11 0.07 -16.06
C ILE A 27 1.73 0.40 -17.40
N TRP A 28 1.27 1.50 -17.99
CA TRP A 28 1.77 1.98 -19.27
C TRP A 28 3.29 2.21 -19.27
N PRO A 29 3.87 3.03 -18.35
CA PRO A 29 5.30 3.34 -18.42
C PRO A 29 6.22 2.11 -18.28
N VAL A 30 5.79 1.12 -17.49
CA VAL A 30 6.53 -0.14 -17.32
C VAL A 30 6.50 -0.96 -18.60
N THR A 31 5.36 -0.97 -19.29
CA THR A 31 5.17 -1.77 -20.51
C THR A 31 5.91 -1.15 -21.69
N GLU A 32 5.86 0.18 -21.80
CA GLU A 32 6.64 0.93 -22.78
C GLU A 32 8.14 0.68 -22.60
N LYS A 33 8.64 0.65 -21.36
CA LYS A 33 10.05 0.36 -21.07
C LYS A 33 10.44 -1.09 -21.39
N ILE A 34 9.58 -2.05 -21.10
CA ILE A 34 9.86 -3.47 -21.31
C ILE A 34 9.72 -3.87 -22.79
N ARG A 35 8.84 -3.19 -23.54
CA ARG A 35 8.55 -3.44 -24.96
C ARG A 35 8.17 -4.89 -25.26
N PRO A 36 7.14 -5.47 -24.60
CA PRO A 36 6.69 -6.82 -24.93
C PRO A 36 6.24 -6.89 -26.41
N PRO A 37 6.16 -8.08 -27.01
CA PRO A 37 5.77 -8.19 -28.42
C PRO A 37 4.43 -7.52 -28.71
N ARG A 38 3.42 -7.81 -27.86
CA ARG A 38 2.09 -7.21 -27.89
C ARG A 38 1.53 -7.08 -26.48
N ALA A 39 0.93 -5.94 -26.18
CA ALA A 39 0.19 -5.72 -24.95
C ALA A 39 -1.04 -4.84 -25.19
N LEU A 40 -2.14 -5.21 -24.53
CA LEU A 40 -3.31 -4.36 -24.37
C LEU A 40 -3.17 -3.64 -23.03
N TRP A 41 -3.12 -2.31 -23.03
CA TRP A 41 -3.23 -1.53 -21.80
C TRP A 41 -4.70 -1.38 -21.43
N VAL A 42 -5.01 -1.56 -20.15
CA VAL A 42 -6.37 -1.43 -19.63
C VAL A 42 -6.42 -0.39 -18.50
N PRO A 43 -7.48 0.44 -18.41
CA PRO A 43 -7.60 1.51 -17.43
C PRO A 43 -8.13 1.04 -16.06
N PHE A 44 -7.88 -0.20 -15.66
CA PHE A 44 -8.44 -0.79 -14.43
C PHE A 44 -7.50 -0.72 -13.22
N PRO A 45 -8.03 -0.74 -11.98
CA PRO A 45 -7.21 -0.81 -10.77
C PRO A 45 -6.29 -2.02 -10.72
N PHE A 46 -5.17 -1.87 -10.00
CA PHE A 46 -4.21 -2.94 -9.80
C PHE A 46 -4.85 -4.21 -9.23
N GLY A 47 -4.50 -5.36 -9.83
CA GLY A 47 -5.04 -6.66 -9.43
C GLY A 47 -6.39 -7.00 -10.09
N ARG A 48 -6.98 -6.10 -10.89
CA ARG A 48 -8.21 -6.34 -11.65
C ARG A 48 -8.02 -6.11 -13.16
N PRO A 49 -7.12 -6.84 -13.83
CA PRO A 49 -6.80 -6.62 -15.25
C PRO A 49 -7.95 -6.91 -16.22
N LEU A 50 -9.06 -7.50 -15.76
CA LEU A 50 -10.22 -7.83 -16.60
C LEU A 50 -11.41 -6.88 -16.36
N GLY A 51 -11.24 -5.84 -15.55
CA GLY A 51 -12.31 -4.89 -15.23
C GLY A 51 -13.12 -5.26 -13.98
N PRO A 52 -14.29 -4.62 -13.80
CA PRO A 52 -15.09 -4.72 -12.58
C PRO A 52 -15.63 -6.12 -12.32
N PRO A 53 -15.96 -6.46 -11.04
CA PRO A 53 -16.63 -7.72 -10.73
C PRO A 53 -18.03 -7.77 -11.36
N ASN A 54 -18.50 -8.98 -11.67
CA ASN A 54 -19.84 -9.24 -12.25
C ASN A 54 -20.14 -8.52 -13.59
N ARG A 55 -19.10 -8.08 -14.32
CA ARG A 55 -19.21 -7.53 -15.68
C ARG A 55 -18.63 -8.47 -16.73
N PRO A 56 -19.29 -9.61 -17.03
CA PRO A 56 -18.77 -10.59 -17.99
C PRO A 56 -18.68 -10.02 -19.40
N ASP A 57 -19.49 -9.02 -19.74
CA ASP A 57 -19.41 -8.26 -20.99
C ASP A 57 -18.03 -7.60 -21.16
N VAL A 58 -17.59 -6.84 -20.16
CA VAL A 58 -16.28 -6.16 -20.12
C VAL A 58 -15.15 -7.18 -20.05
N GLN A 59 -15.25 -8.15 -19.14
CA GLN A 59 -14.19 -9.15 -18.92
C GLN A 59 -13.93 -9.98 -20.18
N LEU A 60 -15.00 -10.40 -20.89
CA LEU A 60 -14.87 -11.15 -22.14
C LEU A 60 -14.37 -10.25 -23.27
N ASP A 61 -14.74 -8.99 -23.30
CA ASP A 61 -14.26 -8.06 -24.31
C ASP A 61 -12.75 -7.79 -24.18
N VAL A 62 -12.26 -7.49 -22.97
CA VAL A 62 -10.82 -7.36 -22.67
C VAL A 62 -10.04 -8.60 -23.13
N LEU A 63 -10.56 -9.80 -22.86
CA LEU A 63 -9.95 -11.04 -23.33
C LEU A 63 -9.94 -11.15 -24.86
N ARG A 64 -11.05 -10.81 -25.53
CA ARG A 64 -11.14 -10.84 -27.00
C ARG A 64 -10.19 -9.83 -27.63
N GLN A 65 -10.12 -8.60 -27.14
CA GLN A 65 -9.22 -7.58 -27.64
C GLN A 65 -7.75 -8.01 -27.43
N THR A 66 -7.42 -8.49 -26.24
CA THR A 66 -6.06 -8.98 -25.91
C THR A 66 -5.65 -10.13 -26.83
N LEU A 67 -6.51 -11.14 -27.02
CA LEU A 67 -6.23 -12.27 -27.90
C LEU A 67 -6.22 -11.86 -29.37
N GLY A 68 -7.04 -10.87 -29.75
CA GLY A 68 -7.07 -10.30 -31.10
C GLY A 68 -5.71 -9.72 -31.52
N LEU A 69 -4.93 -9.21 -30.56
CA LEU A 69 -3.58 -8.72 -30.81
C LEU A 69 -2.66 -9.80 -31.39
N VAL A 70 -2.91 -11.10 -31.21
CA VAL A 70 -2.11 -12.17 -31.83
C VAL A 70 -1.94 -11.98 -33.34
N ASN A 71 -2.93 -11.38 -34.01
CA ASN A 71 -2.89 -11.11 -35.45
C ASN A 71 -2.08 -9.84 -35.82
N GLN A 72 -1.61 -9.09 -34.84
CA GLN A 72 -0.80 -7.89 -35.04
C GLN A 72 0.63 -8.29 -35.39
N LEU A 73 0.99 -8.10 -36.66
CA LEU A 73 2.27 -8.51 -37.24
C LEU A 73 3.44 -7.60 -36.85
N THR A 74 3.15 -6.39 -36.36
CA THR A 74 4.16 -5.41 -35.96
C THR A 74 4.34 -5.42 -34.45
N ALA A 75 5.57 -5.68 -33.99
CA ALA A 75 5.98 -5.66 -32.59
C ALA A 75 7.17 -4.68 -32.40
N PRO A 76 7.33 -4.01 -31.23
CA PRO A 76 6.43 -4.05 -30.08
C PRO A 76 5.13 -3.27 -30.34
N ALA A 77 4.01 -3.84 -29.92
CA ALA A 77 2.70 -3.19 -29.95
C ALA A 77 2.19 -2.96 -28.53
N LEU A 78 1.83 -1.72 -28.22
CA LEU A 78 1.10 -1.35 -27.02
C LEU A 78 -0.17 -0.64 -27.47
N VAL A 79 -1.31 -1.30 -27.28
CA VAL A 79 -2.62 -0.85 -27.77
C VAL A 79 -3.47 -0.45 -26.58
N ASP A 80 -4.19 0.66 -26.72
CA ASP A 80 -5.13 1.15 -25.71
C ASP A 80 -6.44 0.37 -25.78
N TYR A 81 -7.03 0.08 -24.62
CA TYR A 81 -8.36 -0.50 -24.52
C TYR A 81 -9.39 0.62 -24.65
N ALA A 82 -10.08 0.67 -25.80
CA ALA A 82 -10.88 1.83 -26.21
C ALA A 82 -12.18 2.04 -25.42
N ASP A 83 -12.62 1.08 -24.60
CA ASP A 83 -13.84 1.25 -23.82
C ASP A 83 -13.54 2.03 -22.54
N ASP A 84 -14.08 3.25 -22.48
CA ASP A 84 -14.29 4.00 -21.24
C ASP A 84 -15.38 3.30 -20.43
N VAL A 85 -15.04 2.16 -19.83
CA VAL A 85 -15.93 1.46 -18.91
C VAL A 85 -16.00 2.29 -17.63
N GLU A 86 -17.11 3.01 -17.46
CA GLU A 86 -17.45 3.55 -16.14
C GLU A 86 -17.48 2.38 -15.15
N ASP A 87 -16.70 2.50 -14.08
CA ASP A 87 -16.74 1.54 -12.98
C ASP A 87 -18.10 1.75 -12.29
N ASP A 88 -19.11 1.07 -12.83
CA ASP A 88 -20.51 1.18 -12.42
C ASP A 88 -20.71 0.43 -11.10
N PHE A 89 -19.93 0.81 -10.08
CA PHE A 89 -20.32 0.69 -8.70
C PHE A 89 -21.42 1.73 -8.50
N THR A 90 -22.65 1.36 -8.82
CA THR A 90 -23.82 2.13 -8.40
C THR A 90 -23.78 2.22 -6.88
N LEU A 91 -23.31 3.36 -6.36
CA LEU A 91 -23.34 3.76 -4.96
C LEU A 91 -24.80 3.97 -4.54
N GLU A 92 -25.62 2.93 -4.50
CA GLU A 92 -26.94 3.03 -3.88
C GLU A 92 -26.81 3.06 -2.35
N GLU A 93 -25.69 2.61 -1.79
CA GLU A 93 -25.38 2.74 -0.36
C GLU A 93 -23.95 3.25 -0.18
N VAL A 94 -23.84 4.50 0.28
CA VAL A 94 -22.58 5.08 0.77
C VAL A 94 -21.96 4.08 1.75
N TRP A 95 -20.82 3.48 1.40
CA TRP A 95 -20.07 2.66 2.33
C TRP A 95 -19.68 3.54 3.51
N SER A 96 -20.30 3.28 4.65
CA SER A 96 -19.85 3.80 5.92
C SER A 96 -19.50 2.62 6.79
N CYS A 97 -18.28 2.59 7.30
CA CYS A 97 -17.94 1.76 8.44
C CYS A 97 -18.11 2.64 9.68
N PRO A 98 -19.32 2.70 10.29
CA PRO A 98 -19.59 3.58 11.41
C PRO A 98 -19.05 2.88 12.63
N VAL A 99 -17.77 3.09 12.89
CA VAL A 99 -17.15 2.66 14.13
C VAL A 99 -16.96 3.93 14.95
N THR A 100 -17.88 4.16 15.89
CA THR A 100 -17.77 5.25 16.85
C THR A 100 -16.88 4.77 18.00
N PHE A 101 -15.76 5.45 18.21
CA PHE A 101 -14.81 5.11 19.26
C PHE A 101 -15.13 5.86 20.56
N PRO A 102 -15.10 5.20 21.72
CA PRO A 102 -15.26 5.86 23.00
C PRO A 102 -13.99 6.64 23.39
N ASP A 103 -14.19 7.84 23.97
CA ASP A 103 -13.12 8.62 24.59
C ASP A 103 -12.68 7.96 25.90
N ILE A 104 -11.39 7.61 26.00
CA ILE A 104 -10.74 7.14 27.22
C ILE A 104 -9.78 8.24 27.67
N GLU A 105 -9.83 8.66 28.94
CA GLU A 105 -8.84 9.59 29.51
C GLU A 105 -7.47 8.89 29.67
N PRO A 106 -6.46 9.20 28.83
CA PRO A 106 -5.17 8.51 28.84
C PRO A 106 -4.16 9.23 29.76
N LYS A 107 -3.19 8.48 30.30
CA LYS A 107 -2.11 9.08 31.10
C LYS A 107 -0.95 9.62 30.26
N ASN A 108 -0.76 9.09 29.04
CA ASN A 108 0.21 9.54 28.05
C ASN A 108 -0.27 9.21 26.63
N GLU A 109 0.36 9.81 25.62
CA GLU A 109 -0.01 9.67 24.20
C GLU A 109 0.05 8.22 23.70
N LEU A 110 1.06 7.45 24.12
CA LEU A 110 1.22 6.04 23.74
C LEU A 110 0.07 5.17 24.27
N GLU A 111 -0.30 5.34 25.53
CA GLU A 111 -1.44 4.64 26.14
C GLU A 111 -2.76 5.00 25.44
N SER A 112 -2.93 6.27 25.06
CA SER A 112 -4.08 6.74 24.29
C SER A 112 -4.20 6.03 22.95
N LEU A 113 -3.13 6.07 22.15
CA LEU A 113 -3.09 5.44 20.82
C LEU A 113 -3.35 3.93 20.94
N ASN A 114 -2.68 3.27 21.88
CA ASN A 114 -2.86 1.84 22.11
C ASN A 114 -4.29 1.48 22.53
N ALA A 115 -4.92 2.29 23.38
CA ALA A 115 -6.29 2.04 23.82
C ALA A 115 -7.29 2.19 22.65
N GLN A 116 -7.19 3.29 21.89
CA GLN A 116 -8.08 3.56 20.76
C GLN A 116 -7.94 2.50 19.66
N MET A 117 -6.70 2.17 19.25
CA MET A 117 -6.46 1.14 18.23
C MET A 117 -6.85 -0.27 18.71
N ARG A 118 -6.73 -0.56 20.02
CA ARG A 118 -7.23 -1.83 20.57
C ARG A 118 -8.75 -1.90 20.48
N THR A 119 -9.45 -0.81 20.74
CA THR A 119 -10.90 -0.74 20.56
C THR A 119 -11.30 -0.91 19.09
N GLU A 120 -10.58 -0.28 18.15
CA GLU A 120 -10.73 -0.52 16.71
C GLU A 120 -10.63 -2.01 16.37
N ALA A 121 -9.54 -2.64 16.79
CA ALA A 121 -9.31 -4.06 16.52
C ALA A 121 -10.38 -4.97 17.13
N GLN A 122 -10.85 -4.66 18.34
CA GLN A 122 -11.91 -5.43 19.01
C GLN A 122 -13.25 -5.36 18.25
N LEU A 123 -13.59 -4.20 17.70
CA LEU A 123 -14.83 -4.01 16.94
C LEU A 123 -14.77 -4.67 15.56
N LEU A 124 -13.58 -4.81 14.98
CA LEU A 124 -13.36 -5.44 13.68
C LEU A 124 -13.17 -6.96 13.75
N MET A 125 -12.70 -7.49 14.88
CA MET A 125 -12.37 -8.93 15.03
C MET A 125 -13.51 -9.88 14.65
N PRO A 126 -14.78 -9.67 15.08
CA PRO A 126 -15.87 -10.58 14.71
C PRO A 126 -16.09 -10.67 13.19
N TRP A 127 -15.90 -9.55 12.47
CA TRP A 127 -16.04 -9.51 11.02
C TRP A 127 -14.84 -10.13 10.31
N PHE A 128 -13.64 -9.94 10.86
CA PHE A 128 -12.46 -10.64 10.37
C PHE A 128 -12.65 -12.16 10.48
N ASP A 129 -13.08 -12.66 11.64
CA ASP A 129 -13.25 -14.09 11.92
C ASP A 129 -14.34 -14.71 11.03
N GLU A 130 -15.50 -14.06 10.92
CA GLU A 130 -16.59 -14.53 10.06
C GLU A 130 -16.18 -14.49 8.58
N GLY A 131 -15.49 -13.44 8.16
CA GLY A 131 -14.90 -13.32 6.83
C GLY A 131 -13.91 -14.43 6.52
N LEU A 132 -13.01 -14.73 7.45
CA LEU A 132 -12.05 -15.81 7.34
C LEU A 132 -12.75 -17.17 7.23
N ARG A 133 -13.78 -17.41 8.06
CA ARG A 133 -14.60 -18.62 8.02
C ARG A 133 -15.30 -18.79 6.67
N ALA A 134 -15.84 -17.71 6.11
CA ALA A 134 -16.54 -17.73 4.82
C ALA A 134 -15.59 -17.88 3.63
N ARG A 135 -14.45 -17.17 3.62
CA ARG A 135 -13.47 -17.20 2.51
C ARG A 135 -12.56 -18.42 2.54
N GLY A 136 -12.31 -19.00 3.71
CA GLY A 136 -11.36 -20.11 3.91
C GLY A 136 -9.89 -19.74 3.71
N ARG A 137 -9.57 -18.46 3.51
CA ARG A 137 -8.22 -17.94 3.29
C ARG A 137 -8.10 -16.48 3.74
N THR A 138 -6.88 -16.06 4.06
CA THR A 138 -6.52 -14.67 4.42
C THR A 138 -5.19 -14.28 3.78
N THR A 139 -5.01 -12.98 3.59
CA THR A 139 -3.73 -12.35 3.20
C THR A 139 -2.90 -11.93 4.41
N PHE A 140 -3.46 -12.04 5.62
CA PHE A 140 -2.77 -11.86 6.89
C PHE A 140 -1.72 -12.96 7.14
N GLY A 141 -0.63 -12.60 7.83
CA GLY A 141 0.35 -13.53 8.37
C GLY A 141 1.74 -13.41 7.75
N THR A 142 1.96 -12.37 6.95
CA THR A 142 3.26 -12.09 6.32
C THR A 142 4.35 -11.74 7.34
N SER A 143 3.97 -11.29 8.54
CA SER A 143 4.86 -11.07 9.68
C SER A 143 5.28 -12.35 10.42
N GLY A 144 4.62 -13.48 10.13
CA GLY A 144 4.83 -14.76 10.81
C GLY A 144 3.96 -14.98 12.06
N ARG A 145 3.01 -14.08 12.34
CA ARG A 145 2.06 -14.17 13.45
C ARG A 145 0.65 -14.47 12.96
N ASP A 146 -0.23 -14.82 13.90
CA ASP A 146 -1.68 -14.95 13.68
C ASP A 146 -2.44 -13.67 14.07
N ALA A 147 -3.74 -13.63 13.74
CA ALA A 147 -4.60 -12.47 13.95
C ALA A 147 -4.78 -12.08 15.44
N ASN A 148 -4.53 -13.00 16.39
CA ASN A 148 -4.58 -12.68 17.82
C ASN A 148 -3.44 -11.72 18.22
N SER A 149 -2.41 -11.60 17.38
CA SER A 149 -1.27 -10.71 17.60
C SER A 149 -1.54 -9.27 17.13
N ILE A 150 -2.71 -8.95 16.58
CA ILE A 150 -3.07 -7.59 16.13
C ILE A 150 -2.84 -6.51 17.20
N PRO A 151 -3.25 -6.69 18.47
CA PRO A 151 -2.99 -5.68 19.50
C PRO A 151 -1.50 -5.45 19.77
N GLU A 152 -0.68 -6.49 19.67
CA GLU A 152 0.79 -6.38 19.80
C GLU A 152 1.37 -5.61 18.60
N MET A 153 0.95 -5.97 17.38
CA MET A 153 1.35 -5.31 16.14
C MET A 153 1.05 -3.81 16.13
N LEU A 154 -0.16 -3.42 16.54
CA LEU A 154 -0.56 -2.02 16.66
C LEU A 154 0.30 -1.28 17.71
N GLY A 155 0.62 -1.95 18.82
CA GLY A 155 1.52 -1.40 19.84
C GLY A 155 2.94 -1.16 19.32
N ILE A 156 3.50 -2.09 18.55
CA ILE A 156 4.81 -1.91 17.90
C ILE A 156 4.82 -0.69 16.99
N LEU A 157 3.75 -0.50 16.19
CA LEU A 157 3.63 0.65 15.30
C LEU A 157 3.51 1.97 16.06
N ALA A 158 2.73 2.02 17.14
CA ALA A 158 2.61 3.23 17.98
C ALA A 158 3.91 3.57 18.71
N GLU A 159 4.60 2.58 19.28
CA GLU A 159 5.91 2.78 19.91
C GLU A 159 6.94 3.33 18.91
N PHE A 160 6.94 2.80 17.68
CA PHE A 160 7.81 3.30 16.63
C PHE A 160 7.42 4.71 16.18
N ALA A 161 6.13 5.00 16.03
CA ALA A 161 5.64 6.33 15.65
C ALA A 161 6.12 7.42 16.63
N LEU A 162 6.03 7.15 17.94
CA LEU A 162 6.37 8.13 18.97
C LEU A 162 7.87 8.24 19.23
N ASP A 163 8.56 7.11 19.43
CA ASP A 163 9.95 7.08 19.91
C ASP A 163 10.96 6.50 18.90
N ALA A 164 10.51 6.07 17.71
CA ALA A 164 11.34 5.39 16.71
C ALA A 164 12.13 4.17 17.27
N ARG A 165 11.58 3.47 18.27
CA ARG A 165 12.21 2.28 18.88
C ARG A 165 12.17 1.08 17.93
N MET A 166 13.29 0.37 17.82
CA MET A 166 13.48 -0.75 16.89
C MET A 166 13.64 -2.10 17.60
N THR A 167 13.10 -2.25 18.81
CA THR A 167 13.15 -3.53 19.53
C THR A 167 12.22 -4.53 18.86
N VAL A 168 12.77 -5.67 18.44
CA VAL A 168 12.00 -6.79 17.84
C VAL A 168 11.45 -7.65 18.98
N PRO A 169 10.12 -7.80 19.12
CA PRO A 169 9.57 -8.78 20.06
C PRO A 169 9.85 -10.22 19.59
N GLU A 170 9.94 -11.17 20.51
CA GLU A 170 10.22 -12.57 20.19
C GLU A 170 9.11 -13.21 19.34
N GLY A 171 9.47 -13.97 18.30
CA GLY A 171 8.54 -14.81 17.55
C GLY A 171 7.96 -14.19 16.27
N TYR A 172 8.49 -13.06 15.82
CA TYR A 172 8.26 -12.54 14.47
C TYR A 172 9.24 -13.14 13.46
N ALA A 173 8.82 -13.26 12.19
CA ALA A 173 9.61 -13.91 11.14
C ALA A 173 10.70 -13.03 10.52
N HIS A 174 10.71 -11.72 10.79
CA HIS A 174 11.61 -10.75 10.14
C HIS A 174 12.30 -9.84 11.18
N PRO A 175 13.55 -9.40 10.93
CA PRO A 175 14.24 -8.44 11.80
C PRO A 175 13.75 -7.01 11.57
N MET A 176 13.99 -6.12 12.54
CA MET A 176 13.86 -4.68 12.35
C MET A 176 14.97 -4.14 11.42
N PRO A 177 14.71 -3.10 10.61
CA PRO A 177 13.44 -2.38 10.48
C PRO A 177 12.42 -3.11 9.58
N GLN A 178 12.85 -4.10 8.78
CA GLN A 178 12.02 -4.75 7.76
C GLN A 178 10.67 -5.25 8.30
N LEU A 179 10.67 -5.70 9.55
CA LEU A 179 9.49 -6.11 10.30
C LEU A 179 8.34 -5.10 10.25
N LEU A 180 8.60 -3.78 10.34
CA LEU A 180 7.53 -2.76 10.30
C LEU A 180 6.71 -2.84 9.02
N ARG A 181 7.32 -3.17 7.88
CA ARG A 181 6.61 -3.34 6.61
C ARG A 181 5.64 -4.52 6.64
N TYR A 182 6.07 -5.64 7.23
CA TYR A 182 5.25 -6.85 7.32
C TYR A 182 4.14 -6.70 8.36
N ILE A 183 4.43 -6.05 9.49
CA ILE A 183 3.42 -5.66 10.47
C ILE A 183 2.39 -4.73 9.82
N ALA A 184 2.84 -3.70 9.09
CA ALA A 184 1.95 -2.78 8.38
C ALA A 184 1.08 -3.51 7.33
N ALA A 185 1.64 -4.49 6.62
CA ALA A 185 0.89 -5.30 5.67
C ALA A 185 -0.19 -6.15 6.36
N ASP A 186 0.16 -6.81 7.47
CA ASP A 186 -0.76 -7.65 8.24
C ASP A 186 -1.87 -6.82 8.90
N VAL A 187 -1.54 -5.67 9.50
CA VAL A 187 -2.54 -4.75 10.05
C VAL A 187 -3.49 -4.26 8.95
N ARG A 188 -2.99 -3.82 7.79
CA ARG A 188 -3.87 -3.43 6.67
C ARG A 188 -4.75 -4.58 6.18
N ALA A 189 -4.19 -5.79 6.08
CA ALA A 189 -4.93 -6.98 5.69
C ALA A 189 -6.08 -7.24 6.67
N PHE A 190 -5.82 -7.19 7.98
CA PHE A 190 -6.84 -7.35 9.01
C PHE A 190 -7.97 -6.32 8.88
N TYR A 191 -7.65 -5.02 8.81
CA TYR A 191 -8.67 -3.97 8.70
C TYR A 191 -9.50 -4.11 7.43
N THR A 192 -8.84 -4.34 6.29
CA THR A 192 -9.49 -4.44 4.98
C THR A 192 -10.37 -5.69 4.90
N GLU A 193 -9.85 -6.83 5.36
CA GLU A 193 -10.59 -8.09 5.39
C GLU A 193 -11.77 -8.04 6.36
N ALA A 194 -11.64 -7.37 7.51
CA ALA A 194 -12.75 -7.14 8.42
C ALA A 194 -13.82 -6.25 7.78
N ALA A 195 -13.41 -5.14 7.16
CA ALA A 195 -14.30 -4.19 6.52
C ALA A 195 -15.18 -4.87 5.47
N ILE A 196 -14.58 -5.57 4.49
CA ILE A 196 -15.32 -6.24 3.40
C ILE A 196 -16.20 -7.41 3.85
N SER A 197 -16.03 -7.87 5.10
CA SER A 197 -16.81 -8.98 5.68
C SER A 197 -18.01 -8.51 6.47
N LYS A 198 -18.11 -7.20 6.72
CA LYS A 198 -19.19 -6.63 7.51
C LYS A 198 -20.53 -6.83 6.77
N PRO A 199 -21.54 -7.44 7.40
CA PRO A 199 -22.86 -7.61 6.80
C PRO A 199 -23.55 -6.27 6.54
N GLY A 200 -24.27 -6.17 5.40
CA GLY A 200 -25.17 -5.05 5.11
C GLY A 200 -24.50 -3.75 4.64
N ALA A 201 -23.25 -3.79 4.22
CA ALA A 201 -22.64 -2.74 3.40
C ALA A 201 -22.44 -3.27 1.97
N GLY A 202 -22.74 -2.47 0.94
CA GLY A 202 -22.38 -2.78 -0.46
C GLY A 202 -20.88 -3.01 -0.59
N PHE A 203 -20.33 -3.68 -1.60
CA PHE A 203 -18.86 -3.95 -1.64
C PHE A 203 -18.08 -2.65 -1.93
N PRO A 204 -16.99 -2.32 -1.19
CA PRO A 204 -16.30 -1.05 -1.37
C PRO A 204 -15.29 -1.12 -2.52
N SER A 205 -15.09 0.01 -3.18
CA SER A 205 -13.96 0.19 -4.11
C SER A 205 -12.62 0.14 -3.36
N PRO A 206 -11.51 -0.18 -4.07
CA PRO A 206 -10.18 -0.10 -3.48
C PRO A 206 -9.86 1.29 -2.90
N GLU A 207 -10.24 2.38 -3.57
CA GLU A 207 -10.02 3.73 -3.07
C GLU A 207 -10.80 3.99 -1.77
N GLU A 208 -12.07 3.61 -1.68
CA GLU A 208 -12.87 3.81 -0.46
C GLU A 208 -12.31 3.05 0.74
N LEU A 209 -11.76 1.84 0.52
CA LEU A 209 -11.10 1.08 1.58
C LEU A 209 -9.81 1.74 2.05
N GLU A 210 -8.99 2.24 1.12
CA GLU A 210 -7.77 2.98 1.45
C GLU A 210 -8.09 4.28 2.19
N GLU A 211 -9.05 5.07 1.68
CA GLU A 211 -9.50 6.30 2.31
C GLU A 211 -10.05 6.04 3.71
N TRP A 212 -10.94 5.06 3.87
CA TRP A 212 -11.45 4.66 5.17
C TRP A 212 -10.32 4.33 6.15
N PHE A 213 -9.40 3.44 5.75
CA PHE A 213 -8.30 3.04 6.62
C PHE A 213 -7.42 4.24 6.98
N PHE A 214 -6.90 4.96 5.98
CA PHE A 214 -5.90 6.00 6.21
C PHE A 214 -6.47 7.32 6.71
N LEU A 215 -7.72 7.67 6.43
CA LEU A 215 -8.29 8.96 6.82
C LEU A 215 -9.19 8.90 8.05
N HIS A 216 -9.81 7.74 8.31
CA HIS A 216 -10.85 7.62 9.34
C HIS A 216 -10.47 6.74 10.54
N THR A 217 -9.42 5.91 10.44
CA THR A 217 -8.95 5.10 11.58
C THR A 217 -7.77 5.73 12.31
N VAL A 218 -7.62 5.44 13.60
CA VAL A 218 -6.47 5.79 14.43
C VAL A 218 -5.24 5.02 13.97
N ALA A 219 -5.39 3.73 13.66
CA ALA A 219 -4.33 2.94 13.03
C ALA A 219 -3.78 3.61 11.77
N GLY A 220 -4.63 4.18 10.91
CA GLY A 220 -4.23 4.94 9.74
C GLY A 220 -3.37 6.18 10.05
N ASP A 221 -3.65 6.91 11.15
CA ASP A 221 -2.79 8.04 11.55
C ASP A 221 -1.42 7.56 12.05
N VAL A 222 -1.40 6.47 12.83
CA VAL A 222 -0.14 5.86 13.27
C VAL A 222 0.71 5.44 12.07
N PHE A 223 0.12 4.93 10.99
CA PHE A 223 0.84 4.63 9.76
C PHE A 223 1.50 5.86 9.13
N TYR A 224 0.81 7.00 9.10
CA TYR A 224 1.41 8.26 8.66
C TYR A 224 2.58 8.67 9.56
N GLN A 225 2.42 8.59 10.88
CA GLN A 225 3.50 8.93 11.82
C GLN A 225 4.72 8.01 11.64
N VAL A 226 4.52 6.70 11.49
CA VAL A 226 5.58 5.73 11.18
C VAL A 226 6.30 6.12 9.89
N ARG A 227 5.55 6.47 8.82
CA ARG A 227 6.15 6.95 7.57
C ARG A 227 6.96 8.23 7.79
N ASP A 228 6.43 9.21 8.50
CA ASP A 228 7.09 10.50 8.72
C ASP A 228 8.42 10.31 9.46
N ARG A 229 8.48 9.41 10.45
CA ARG A 229 9.74 9.02 11.11
C ARG A 229 10.74 8.44 10.13
N LEU A 230 10.32 7.52 9.26
CA LEU A 230 11.18 6.89 8.26
C LEU A 230 11.67 7.90 7.20
N VAL A 231 10.77 8.76 6.69
CA VAL A 231 11.08 9.82 5.73
C VAL A 231 12.08 10.80 6.31
N SER A 232 11.92 11.20 7.58
CA SER A 232 12.85 12.13 8.24
C SER A 232 14.27 11.56 8.34
N VAL A 233 14.40 10.25 8.61
CA VAL A 233 15.70 9.57 8.61
C VAL A 233 16.31 9.53 7.22
N ASP A 234 15.52 9.10 6.22
CA ASP A 234 15.99 9.02 4.83
C ASP A 234 16.40 10.40 4.28
N MET A 235 15.65 11.46 4.63
CA MET A 235 15.95 12.85 4.30
C MET A 235 17.32 13.27 4.84
N LEU A 236 17.58 13.03 6.14
CA LEU A 236 18.89 13.36 6.73
C LEU A 236 20.04 12.63 6.05
N VAL A 237 19.85 11.36 5.69
CA VAL A 237 20.86 10.57 4.97
C VAL A 237 21.11 11.15 3.58
N LEU A 238 20.07 11.51 2.83
CA LEU A 238 20.21 12.08 1.49
C LEU A 238 20.86 13.47 1.51
N ILE A 239 20.47 14.34 2.46
CA ILE A 239 21.11 15.65 2.66
C ILE A 239 22.59 15.47 3.04
N ALA A 240 22.92 14.51 3.92
CA ALA A 240 24.30 14.19 4.27
C ALA A 240 25.12 13.67 3.08
N HIS A 241 24.47 13.09 2.07
CA HIS A 241 25.08 12.72 0.79
C HIS A 241 25.22 13.88 -0.21
N GLY A 242 24.79 15.09 0.16
CA GLY A 242 24.95 16.30 -0.63
C GLY A 242 23.86 16.54 -1.67
N LEU A 243 22.71 15.87 -1.55
CA LEU A 243 21.54 16.17 -2.39
C LEU A 243 20.89 17.47 -1.91
N ASP A 244 20.38 18.26 -2.85
CA ASP A 244 19.57 19.44 -2.53
C ASP A 244 18.10 19.08 -2.23
N ASP A 245 17.33 20.05 -1.73
CA ASP A 245 15.96 19.83 -1.27
C ASP A 245 15.03 19.29 -2.39
N ASP A 246 15.21 19.75 -3.63
CA ASP A 246 14.40 19.31 -4.77
C ASP A 246 14.74 17.86 -5.18
N GLU A 247 16.03 17.51 -5.17
CA GLU A 247 16.50 16.15 -5.40
C GLU A 247 15.99 15.18 -4.31
N VAL A 248 15.98 15.63 -3.05
CA VAL A 248 15.45 14.85 -1.92
C VAL A 248 13.94 14.65 -2.06
N ASP A 249 13.17 15.70 -2.33
CA ASP A 249 11.72 15.62 -2.53
C ASP A 249 11.38 14.64 -3.65
N SER A 250 12.08 14.72 -4.79
CA SER A 250 11.90 13.78 -5.91
C SER A 250 12.26 12.34 -5.52
N ARG A 251 13.39 12.14 -4.83
CA ARG A 251 13.83 10.81 -4.37
C ARG A 251 12.93 10.19 -3.32
N LEU A 252 12.23 10.98 -2.52
CA LEU A 252 11.32 10.48 -1.49
C LEU A 252 9.86 10.47 -1.94
N VAL A 253 9.55 11.01 -3.13
CA VAL A 253 8.18 11.18 -3.66
C VAL A 253 7.37 12.03 -2.69
N LEU A 254 7.91 13.22 -2.39
CA LEU A 254 7.26 14.23 -1.58
C LEU A 254 6.75 15.36 -2.48
N ILE A 255 5.80 16.14 -1.98
CA ILE A 255 5.43 17.42 -2.59
C ILE A 255 6.66 18.34 -2.61
N SER A 256 6.88 19.05 -3.71
CA SER A 256 7.97 20.02 -3.83
C SER A 256 7.92 21.07 -2.72
N GLY A 257 9.06 21.30 -2.07
CA GLY A 257 9.23 22.19 -0.92
C GLY A 257 9.00 21.51 0.44
N THR A 258 8.73 20.20 0.47
CA THR A 258 8.53 19.46 1.73
C THR A 258 9.84 19.38 2.52
N THR A 259 10.95 19.05 1.86
CA THR A 259 12.27 18.97 2.49
C THR A 259 12.68 20.30 3.11
N ALA A 260 12.53 21.40 2.36
CA ALA A 260 12.83 22.74 2.84
C ALA A 260 12.01 23.12 4.09
N GLY A 261 10.73 22.72 4.15
CA GLY A 261 9.87 22.93 5.30
C GLY A 261 10.22 22.07 6.51
N MET A 262 10.56 20.79 6.30
CA MET A 262 10.83 19.83 7.37
C MET A 262 12.24 19.91 7.94
N ALA A 263 13.23 20.36 7.17
CA ALA A 263 14.63 20.44 7.60
C ALA A 263 14.81 21.27 8.88
N LEU A 264 13.97 22.30 9.09
CA LEU A 264 14.02 23.14 10.29
C LEU A 264 13.50 22.42 11.54
N ASP A 265 12.50 21.55 11.38
CA ASP A 265 11.83 20.84 12.47
C ASP A 265 12.58 19.56 12.87
N ILE A 266 13.17 18.85 11.91
CA ILE A 266 13.96 17.63 12.15
C ILE A 266 15.17 17.90 13.05
N VAL A 267 15.79 19.08 12.93
CA VAL A 267 16.93 19.47 13.77
C VAL A 267 16.50 19.84 15.20
N ARG A 268 15.24 20.20 15.40
CA ARG A 268 14.70 20.67 16.70
C ARG A 268 14.04 19.57 17.52
N ASP A 269 13.48 18.55 16.88
CA ASP A 269 12.92 17.38 17.58
C ASP A 269 14.02 16.54 18.24
N ARG A 270 13.66 15.63 19.16
CA ARG A 270 14.56 14.58 19.65
C ARG A 270 15.08 13.82 18.42
N GLY A 271 16.31 14.13 18.00
CA GLY A 271 16.87 13.65 16.75
C GLY A 271 16.68 12.14 16.55
N PRO A 272 16.58 11.68 15.29
CA PRO A 272 16.14 10.32 14.99
C PRO A 272 17.03 9.26 15.63
N ASN A 273 16.43 8.10 15.91
CA ASN A 273 17.13 6.96 16.50
C ASN A 273 18.42 6.66 15.72
N ARG A 274 19.58 6.71 16.41
CA ARG A 274 20.91 6.53 15.81
C ARG A 274 21.04 5.19 15.07
N GLU A 275 20.38 4.14 15.55
CA GLU A 275 20.38 2.85 14.86
C GLU A 275 19.57 2.92 13.56
N LEU A 276 18.43 3.61 13.55
CA LEU A 276 17.62 3.82 12.35
C LEU A 276 18.39 4.63 11.29
N LEU A 277 19.12 5.67 11.70
CA LEU A 277 20.04 6.44 10.84
C LEU A 277 21.11 5.55 10.21
N LYS A 278 21.75 4.67 11.00
CA LYS A 278 22.74 3.73 10.48
C LYS A 278 22.14 2.78 9.46
N VAL A 279 20.93 2.26 9.70
CA VAL A 279 20.26 1.33 8.79
C VAL A 279 19.84 2.01 7.48
N SER A 280 19.35 3.24 7.53
CA SER A 280 19.03 4.01 6.32
C SER A 280 20.31 4.34 5.53
N ALA A 281 21.38 4.78 6.20
CA ALA A 281 22.67 5.13 5.59
C ALA A 281 23.41 3.92 4.99
N SER A 282 23.29 2.74 5.59
CA SER A 282 23.95 1.53 5.07
C SER A 282 23.32 1.03 3.78
N GLY A 283 22.12 1.51 3.41
CA GLY A 283 21.29 0.93 2.35
C GLY A 283 21.01 -0.57 2.58
N SER A 284 21.27 -1.08 3.80
CA SER A 284 21.46 -2.50 4.02
C SER A 284 20.12 -3.17 4.18
N THR A 285 19.62 -3.69 3.06
CA THR A 285 18.98 -5.00 2.85
C THR A 285 18.14 -4.98 1.56
N GLY A 286 18.72 -4.59 0.42
CA GLY A 286 18.03 -4.69 -0.88
C GLY A 286 16.91 -3.66 -1.13
N PHE A 287 16.80 -2.64 -0.28
CA PHE A 287 15.87 -1.52 -0.45
C PHE A 287 16.65 -0.21 -0.59
N PRO A 288 16.61 0.47 -1.77
CA PRO A 288 17.13 1.82 -1.91
C PRO A 288 16.48 2.77 -0.90
N THR A 289 17.21 3.80 -0.45
CA THR A 289 16.72 4.88 0.42
C THR A 289 15.38 5.42 -0.10
N GLY A 290 14.38 5.59 0.78
CA GLY A 290 13.02 5.99 0.41
C GLY A 290 12.09 4.85 -0.02
N ARG A 291 12.58 3.64 -0.34
CA ARG A 291 11.69 2.53 -0.73
C ARG A 291 10.96 1.94 0.47
N PHE A 292 11.55 2.01 1.66
CA PHE A 292 10.97 1.45 2.88
C PHE A 292 9.77 2.25 3.37
N SER A 293 9.90 3.59 3.47
CA SER A 293 8.81 4.50 3.85
C SER A 293 7.60 4.43 2.92
N ARG A 294 7.83 4.28 1.59
CA ARG A 294 6.76 4.12 0.58
C ARG A 294 5.91 2.85 0.73
N THR A 295 6.39 1.85 1.47
CA THR A 295 5.63 0.60 1.67
C THR A 295 4.64 0.68 2.84
N ILE A 296 4.77 1.70 3.69
CA ILE A 296 3.91 1.91 4.85
C ILE A 296 2.61 2.61 4.41
N VAL A 297 2.71 3.70 3.65
CA VAL A 297 1.55 4.44 3.12
C VAL A 297 1.57 4.42 1.58
N PRO A 298 0.50 3.93 0.91
CA PRO A 298 0.37 3.95 -0.55
C PRO A 298 0.50 5.37 -1.10
N THR A 299 1.07 5.51 -2.30
CA THR A 299 1.30 6.82 -2.93
C THR A 299 0.03 7.65 -3.08
N THR A 300 -1.11 7.00 -3.33
CA THR A 300 -2.46 7.59 -3.37
C THR A 300 -2.84 8.32 -2.09
N MET A 301 -2.25 7.95 -0.95
CA MET A 301 -2.58 8.46 0.38
C MET A 301 -1.47 9.31 1.00
N GLN A 302 -0.24 9.30 0.48
CA GLN A 302 0.93 9.88 1.16
C GLN A 302 0.77 11.35 1.55
N ASP A 303 0.13 12.15 0.70
CA ASP A 303 -0.04 13.59 0.90
C ASP A 303 -1.40 13.98 1.50
N ARG A 304 -2.27 12.99 1.71
CA ARG A 304 -3.67 13.18 2.11
C ARG A 304 -3.87 13.20 3.63
N ARG A 305 -2.79 13.10 4.43
CA ARG A 305 -2.88 13.15 5.91
C ARG A 305 -3.66 14.36 6.42
N ARG A 306 -3.57 15.51 5.72
CA ARG A 306 -4.29 16.75 6.08
C ARG A 306 -5.80 16.69 5.86
N GLU A 307 -6.27 15.76 5.04
CA GLU A 307 -7.69 15.53 4.77
C GLU A 307 -8.36 14.73 5.88
N ARG A 308 -7.59 14.22 6.84
CA ARG A 308 -8.12 13.58 8.04
C ARG A 308 -9.05 14.53 8.76
N THR A 309 -10.35 14.27 8.69
CA THR A 309 -11.30 14.77 9.66
C THR A 309 -10.95 14.12 10.99
N ILE A 310 -10.26 14.88 11.86
CA ILE A 310 -10.26 14.56 13.29
C ILE A 310 -11.74 14.44 13.63
N SER A 311 -12.19 13.24 13.99
CA SER A 311 -13.48 13.07 14.64
C SER A 311 -13.33 13.68 16.03
N THR A 312 -13.16 15.00 16.10
CA THR A 312 -13.48 15.77 17.28
C THR A 312 -15.00 15.70 17.32
N SER A 313 -15.52 14.69 18.02
CA SER A 313 -16.92 14.70 18.40
C SER A 313 -17.18 16.06 19.06
N ALA A 314 -17.97 16.87 18.37
CA ALA A 314 -18.30 18.21 18.81
C ALA A 314 -19.29 18.11 19.97
N ARG A 315 -18.82 18.53 21.15
CA ARG A 315 -19.58 18.95 22.35
C ARG A 315 -20.45 17.94 23.08
#